data_AF-A0A380S3S2-F1
#
_entry.id   AF-A0A380S3S2-F1
#
_cell.length_a   1.000
_cell.length_b   1.000
_cell.length_c   1.000
_cell.angle_alpha   90.00
_cell.angle_beta   90.00
_cell.angle_gamma   90.00
#
_symmetry.space_group_name_H-M   'P 1'
#
loop_
_entity.id
_entity.type
_entity.pdbx_description
1 polymer ?
#
loop_
_entity_poly.entity_id
_entity_poly.type
_entity_poly.pdbx_seq_one_letter_code
_entity_poly.pdbx_strand_id
1 'polypeptide(L)'
;MNILKPDSPVMNMLSTITNLIIVNLLFVICSIPVITFGAAFSAKYYVSMKIIRGEGTGVFIPFFKAFKRNFKQATATWIIMLVVISLIIFNWRYIIYTGWSNIPFIYKLGIIVFSLFAALMTMTIFPTIARYEMKTAELFKASLIFVIIKFIPLVLICLLIVGSVIACVWYAQWFPLVYAFTSTTITYFLSLVFIKQFDKLEKIQADKLQALKESVEYDPEKDAAGNISLAGNKKEAKKLEETKGEDKAEDKSGNKLTRYIRSEKAKLKGLTAKQKAVYFMQYYLPPTILVILVAGGLFWYGHDVYKDKMRVLGGGVINGFPTEEGREYATTGFLEYAGYKKPRTAALLNSEDLNFKSDLEYEERYLEIAFRASILTGTYDYLIMREDAVYNYATPDYFQDLNNLVNMDNFSEDDFYYYVPTEAEKAKRNQGISLDDLLGRSDPDEDKPVPVALKLTDEIEEKLGLDQEYTYYIAFANSMSPSSDKIIIQFITYLFGKC
;
A
#
# COMPACT_ATOMS: atom_id res chain seq x y z
N MET A 1 15.53 -14.20 28.93
CA MET A 1 14.87 -14.60 27.66
C MET A 1 15.88 -14.55 26.51
N ASN A 2 16.22 -15.70 25.91
CA ASN A 2 17.26 -15.88 24.88
C ASN A 2 16.78 -15.57 23.43
N ILE A 3 15.69 -14.82 23.27
CA ILE A 3 14.93 -14.70 22.01
C ILE A 3 15.68 -13.83 20.97
N LEU A 4 16.63 -12.98 21.40
CA LEU A 4 17.38 -12.06 20.54
C LEU A 4 18.84 -12.50 20.28
N LYS A 5 19.20 -13.76 20.55
CA LYS A 5 20.54 -14.27 20.20
C LYS A 5 20.66 -14.39 18.67
N PRO A 6 21.85 -14.14 18.07
CA PRO A 6 22.08 -14.27 16.63
C PRO A 6 21.66 -15.61 16.04
N ASP A 7 21.81 -16.70 16.81
CA ASP A 7 21.44 -18.06 16.40
C ASP A 7 20.01 -18.47 16.82
N SER A 8 19.17 -17.52 17.23
CA SER A 8 17.78 -17.82 17.59
C SER A 8 16.90 -18.05 16.35
N PRO A 9 15.88 -18.92 16.43
CA PRO A 9 14.92 -19.13 15.34
C PRO A 9 14.24 -17.83 14.89
N VAL A 10 14.01 -16.91 15.82
CA VAL A 10 13.42 -15.59 15.54
C VAL A 10 14.36 -14.72 14.70
N MET A 11 15.66 -14.70 15.02
CA MET A 11 16.64 -13.94 14.24
C MET A 11 16.83 -14.52 12.83
N ASN A 12 16.77 -15.84 12.69
CA ASN A 12 16.80 -16.50 11.37
C ASN A 12 15.56 -16.15 10.54
N MET A 13 14.38 -16.10 11.16
CA MET A 13 13.14 -15.67 10.50
C MET A 13 13.22 -14.20 10.08
N LEU A 14 13.70 -13.32 10.97
CA LEU A 14 13.90 -11.89 10.66
C LEU A 14 14.90 -11.68 9.52
N SER A 15 16.00 -12.44 9.49
CA SER A 15 16.98 -12.42 8.40
C SER A 15 16.36 -12.87 7.08
N THR A 16 15.53 -13.92 7.11
CA THR A 16 14.79 -14.39 5.93
C THR A 16 13.84 -13.31 5.40
N ILE A 17 13.03 -12.72 6.28
CA ILE A 17 12.10 -11.63 5.93
C ILE A 17 12.86 -10.44 5.33
N THR A 18 13.95 -10.03 5.98
CA THR A 18 14.79 -8.91 5.51
C THR A 18 15.36 -9.18 4.11
N ASN A 19 15.89 -10.39 3.90
CA ASN A 19 16.43 -10.78 2.60
C ASN A 19 15.34 -10.81 1.51
N LEU A 20 14.11 -11.25 1.84
CA LEU A 20 12.98 -11.23 0.91
C LEU A 20 12.52 -9.81 0.57
N ILE A 21 12.48 -8.89 1.56
CA ILE A 21 12.19 -7.47 1.32
C ILE A 21 13.20 -6.89 0.31
N ILE A 22 14.48 -7.21 0.46
CA ILE A 22 15.53 -6.71 -0.44
C ILE A 22 15.38 -7.29 -1.84
N VAL A 23 15.05 -8.58 -1.97
CA VAL A 23 14.72 -9.18 -3.28
C VAL A 23 13.54 -8.45 -3.93
N ASN A 24 12.50 -8.11 -3.16
CA ASN A 24 11.33 -7.38 -3.67
C ASN A 24 11.69 -5.96 -4.12
N LEU A 25 12.54 -5.24 -3.38
CA LEU A 25 13.03 -3.92 -3.79
C LEU A 25 13.87 -3.98 -5.07
N LEU A 26 14.79 -4.96 -5.17
CA LEU A 26 15.58 -5.19 -6.39
C LEU A 26 14.67 -5.50 -7.58
N PHE A 27 13.62 -6.30 -7.36
CA PHE A 27 12.62 -6.58 -8.37
C PHE A 27 11.93 -5.31 -8.87
N VAL A 28 11.49 -4.41 -7.97
CA VAL A 28 10.86 -3.14 -8.36
C VAL A 28 11.81 -2.30 -9.20
N ILE A 29 13.03 -2.07 -8.71
CA ILE A 29 14.03 -1.23 -9.40
C ILE A 29 14.36 -1.80 -10.78
N CYS A 30 14.56 -3.11 -10.88
CA CYS A 30 14.88 -3.77 -12.14
C CYS A 30 13.67 -3.97 -13.06
N SER A 31 12.46 -3.66 -12.61
CA SER A 31 11.22 -3.72 -13.40
C SER A 31 10.74 -2.34 -13.87
N ILE A 32 11.46 -1.26 -13.55
CA ILE A 32 11.13 0.10 -14.04
C ILE A 32 11.04 0.12 -15.57
N PRO A 33 12.01 -0.45 -16.33
CA PRO A 33 11.78 -0.72 -17.74
C PRO A 33 10.80 -1.88 -17.86
N VAL A 34 9.63 -1.65 -18.47
CA VAL A 34 8.59 -2.68 -18.61
C VAL A 34 9.13 -3.95 -19.29
N ILE A 35 10.08 -3.81 -20.23
CA ILE A 35 10.70 -4.94 -20.95
C ILE A 35 11.52 -5.89 -20.05
N THR A 36 11.99 -5.42 -18.88
CA THR A 36 12.84 -6.22 -17.97
C THR A 36 12.05 -6.89 -16.85
N PHE A 37 10.73 -6.66 -16.76
CA PHE A 37 9.84 -7.25 -15.77
C PHE A 37 9.98 -8.78 -15.71
N GLY A 38 9.92 -9.46 -16.85
CA GLY A 38 10.04 -10.93 -16.90
C GLY A 38 11.38 -11.46 -16.36
N ALA A 39 12.49 -10.81 -16.72
CA ALA A 39 13.82 -11.18 -16.23
C ALA A 39 13.97 -10.91 -14.72
N ALA A 40 13.45 -9.76 -14.25
CA ALA A 40 13.44 -9.41 -12.84
C ALA A 40 12.57 -10.38 -12.01
N PHE A 41 11.41 -10.78 -12.52
CA PHE A 41 10.51 -11.71 -11.86
C PHE A 41 11.13 -13.12 -11.75
N SER A 42 11.78 -13.59 -12.82
CA SER A 42 12.54 -14.85 -12.80
C SER A 42 13.68 -14.80 -11.77
N ALA A 43 14.46 -13.71 -11.75
CA ALA A 43 15.55 -13.52 -10.78
C ALA A 43 15.05 -13.44 -9.33
N LYS A 44 13.92 -12.76 -9.09
CA LYS A 44 13.26 -12.69 -7.78
C LYS A 44 12.96 -14.08 -7.24
N TYR A 45 12.27 -14.91 -8.03
CA TYR A 45 11.88 -16.24 -7.56
C TYR A 45 13.06 -17.21 -7.48
N TYR A 46 14.09 -17.04 -8.31
CA TYR A 46 15.35 -17.78 -8.15
C TYR A 46 15.97 -17.55 -6.76
N VAL A 47 16.09 -16.29 -6.35
CA VAL A 47 16.75 -15.93 -5.09
C VAL A 47 15.85 -16.21 -3.89
N SER A 48 14.54 -15.94 -3.98
CA SER A 48 13.61 -16.18 -2.87
C SER A 48 13.52 -17.67 -2.51
N MET A 49 13.46 -18.57 -3.50
CA MET A 49 13.48 -20.01 -3.24
C MET A 49 14.78 -20.44 -2.55
N LYS A 50 15.92 -19.88 -2.96
CA LYS A 50 17.23 -20.15 -2.33
C LYS A 50 17.31 -19.64 -0.90
N ILE A 51 16.75 -18.46 -0.62
CA ILE A 51 16.66 -17.89 0.74
C ILE A 51 15.82 -18.80 1.63
N ILE A 52 14.64 -19.24 1.17
CA ILE A 52 13.70 -20.05 1.96
C ILE A 52 14.23 -21.46 2.23
N ARG A 53 15.03 -22.03 1.31
CA ARG A 53 15.77 -23.29 1.54
C ARG A 53 16.97 -23.14 2.47
N GLY A 54 17.36 -21.91 2.84
CA GLY A 54 18.55 -21.65 3.66
C GLY A 54 19.87 -21.80 2.89
N GLU A 55 19.85 -21.75 1.55
CA GLU A 55 20.97 -22.15 0.69
C GLU A 55 21.90 -21.00 0.25
N GLY A 56 21.84 -19.79 0.83
CA GLY A 56 22.58 -18.63 0.29
C GLY A 56 23.06 -17.58 1.30
N THR A 57 24.28 -17.07 1.08
CA THR A 57 24.82 -15.88 1.76
C THR A 57 24.66 -14.65 0.84
N GLY A 58 23.61 -13.85 1.07
CA GLY A 58 23.38 -12.57 0.40
C GLY A 58 22.46 -12.61 -0.83
N VAL A 59 22.00 -11.42 -1.23
CA VAL A 59 20.88 -11.24 -2.18
C VAL A 59 21.30 -10.68 -3.55
N PHE A 60 22.16 -9.66 -3.56
CA PHE A 60 22.47 -8.88 -4.78
C PHE A 60 23.16 -9.68 -5.89
N ILE A 61 24.27 -10.37 -5.57
CA ILE A 61 25.03 -11.14 -6.56
C ILE A 61 24.18 -12.25 -7.20
N PRO A 62 23.49 -13.14 -6.44
CA PRO A 62 22.69 -14.18 -7.06
C PRO A 62 21.51 -13.61 -7.86
N PHE A 63 20.94 -12.46 -7.45
CA PHE A 63 19.88 -11.79 -8.20
C PHE A 63 20.37 -11.34 -9.59
N PHE A 64 21.45 -10.54 -9.65
CA PHE A 64 21.96 -10.04 -10.94
C PHE A 64 22.56 -11.16 -11.81
N LYS A 65 23.09 -12.23 -11.20
CA LYS A 65 23.54 -13.41 -11.95
C LYS A 65 22.36 -14.11 -12.62
N ALA A 66 21.27 -14.35 -11.89
CA ALA A 66 20.06 -14.95 -12.44
C ALA A 66 19.38 -14.06 -13.48
N PHE A 67 19.31 -12.75 -13.21
CA PHE A 67 18.78 -11.74 -14.13
C PHE A 67 19.49 -11.78 -15.48
N LYS A 68 20.83 -11.74 -15.49
CA LYS A 68 21.63 -11.78 -16.72
C LYS A 68 21.52 -13.12 -17.45
N ARG A 69 21.55 -14.24 -16.72
CA ARG A 69 21.46 -15.58 -17.31
C ARG A 69 20.14 -15.76 -18.06
N ASN A 70 19.04 -15.33 -17.47
CA ASN A 70 17.71 -15.58 -18.00
C ASN A 70 17.17 -14.43 -18.85
N PHE A 71 17.92 -13.33 -19.01
CA PHE A 71 17.43 -12.09 -19.64
C PHE A 71 16.80 -12.33 -21.01
N LYS A 72 17.53 -12.99 -21.92
CA LYS A 72 17.08 -13.19 -23.30
C LYS A 72 15.80 -14.02 -23.39
N GLN A 73 15.75 -15.15 -22.67
CA GLN A 73 14.58 -16.02 -22.70
C GLN A 73 13.39 -15.40 -21.95
N ALA A 74 13.62 -14.85 -20.76
CA ALA A 74 12.56 -14.26 -19.94
C ALA A 74 11.95 -13.03 -20.61
N THR A 75 12.74 -12.14 -21.21
CA THR A 75 12.22 -10.98 -21.94
C THR A 75 11.48 -11.40 -23.21
N ALA A 76 11.97 -12.39 -23.96
CA ALA A 76 11.25 -12.89 -25.13
C ALA A 76 9.87 -13.47 -24.74
N THR A 77 9.81 -14.28 -23.68
CA THR A 77 8.53 -14.80 -23.17
C THR A 77 7.64 -13.69 -22.61
N TRP A 78 8.22 -12.65 -21.99
CA TRP A 78 7.47 -11.51 -21.48
C TRP A 78 6.81 -10.69 -22.60
N ILE A 79 7.48 -10.49 -23.73
CA ILE A 79 6.89 -9.80 -24.89
C ILE A 79 5.64 -10.54 -25.38
N ILE A 80 5.66 -11.87 -25.42
CA ILE A 80 4.48 -12.68 -25.77
C ILE A 80 3.35 -12.44 -24.75
N MET A 81 3.68 -12.42 -23.45
CA MET A 81 2.70 -12.16 -22.40
C MET A 81 2.15 -10.72 -22.45
N LEU A 82 2.95 -9.73 -22.85
CA LEU A 82 2.49 -8.35 -23.04
C LEU A 82 1.43 -8.26 -24.14
N VAL A 83 1.55 -9.03 -25.22
CA VAL A 83 0.51 -9.08 -26.25
C VAL A 83 -0.80 -9.62 -25.66
N VAL A 84 -0.74 -10.71 -24.88
CA VAL A 84 -1.93 -11.27 -24.20
C VAL A 84 -2.54 -10.26 -23.22
N ILE A 85 -1.71 -9.59 -22.41
CA ILE A 85 -2.15 -8.57 -21.45
C ILE A 85 -2.80 -7.39 -22.18
N SER A 86 -2.24 -6.94 -23.31
CA SER A 86 -2.82 -5.84 -24.09
C SER A 86 -4.22 -6.19 -24.61
N LEU A 87 -4.43 -7.42 -25.13
CA LEU A 87 -5.75 -7.89 -25.53
C LEU A 87 -6.73 -7.93 -24.36
N ILE A 88 -6.30 -8.38 -23.19
CA ILE A 88 -7.12 -8.37 -21.97
C ILE A 88 -7.54 -6.94 -21.62
N ILE A 89 -6.60 -5.99 -21.63
CA ILE A 89 -6.87 -4.57 -21.34
C ILE A 89 -7.90 -4.00 -22.32
N PHE A 90 -7.76 -4.25 -23.63
CA PHE A 90 -8.73 -3.78 -24.62
C PHE A 90 -10.13 -4.36 -24.38
N ASN A 91 -10.23 -5.65 -24.06
CA ASN A 91 -11.52 -6.30 -23.76
C ASN A 91 -12.17 -5.75 -22.49
N TRP A 92 -11.40 -5.53 -21.41
CA TRP A 92 -11.91 -4.89 -20.20
C TRP A 92 -12.33 -3.44 -20.44
N ARG A 93 -11.56 -2.69 -21.24
CA ARG A 93 -11.89 -1.30 -21.62
C ARG A 93 -13.22 -1.24 -22.37
N TYR A 94 -13.49 -2.21 -23.25
CA TYR A 94 -14.76 -2.32 -23.96
C TYR A 94 -15.93 -2.57 -23.01
N ILE A 95 -15.78 -3.47 -22.03
CA ILE A 95 -16.82 -3.72 -21.01
C ILE A 95 -17.11 -2.45 -20.20
N ILE A 96 -16.07 -1.74 -19.76
CA ILE A 96 -16.22 -0.52 -18.95
C ILE A 96 -16.94 0.57 -19.77
N TYR A 97 -16.59 0.75 -21.04
CA TYR A 97 -17.20 1.79 -21.89
C TYR A 97 -18.66 1.48 -22.26
N THR A 98 -18.98 0.21 -22.51
CA THR A 98 -20.33 -0.21 -22.91
C THR A 98 -21.30 -0.34 -21.73
N GLY A 99 -20.77 -0.40 -20.50
CA GLY A 99 -21.53 -0.63 -19.28
C GLY A 99 -21.70 -2.12 -18.96
N TRP A 100 -21.49 -2.48 -17.69
CA TRP A 100 -21.47 -3.89 -17.23
C TRP A 100 -22.81 -4.63 -17.46
N SER A 101 -23.94 -3.92 -17.35
CA SER A 101 -25.29 -4.46 -17.55
C SER A 101 -25.57 -4.83 -19.02
N ASN A 102 -25.01 -4.08 -19.96
CA ASN A 102 -25.31 -4.20 -21.40
C ASN A 102 -24.57 -5.35 -22.09
N ILE A 103 -23.58 -5.95 -21.42
CA ILE A 103 -22.76 -7.03 -21.98
C ILE A 103 -23.34 -8.39 -21.59
N PRO A 104 -23.47 -9.35 -22.55
CA PRO A 104 -23.93 -10.70 -22.27
C PRO A 104 -23.10 -11.42 -21.19
N PHE A 105 -23.77 -12.16 -20.31
CA PHE A 105 -23.13 -12.88 -19.20
C PHE A 105 -21.99 -13.80 -19.65
N ILE A 106 -22.18 -14.53 -20.74
CA ILE A 106 -21.18 -15.48 -21.27
C ILE A 106 -19.87 -14.79 -21.66
N TYR A 107 -19.94 -13.57 -22.21
CA TYR A 107 -18.77 -12.80 -22.59
C TYR A 107 -18.02 -12.28 -21.36
N LYS A 108 -18.75 -11.78 -20.35
CA LYS A 108 -18.18 -11.35 -19.06
C LYS A 108 -17.44 -12.50 -18.39
N LEU A 109 -18.09 -13.66 -18.28
CA LEU A 109 -17.49 -14.86 -17.70
C LEU A 109 -16.23 -15.29 -18.47
N GLY A 110 -16.30 -15.29 -19.81
CA GLY A 110 -15.17 -15.65 -20.67
C GLY A 110 -13.94 -14.77 -20.42
N ILE A 111 -14.13 -13.45 -20.33
CA ILE A 111 -13.02 -12.52 -20.08
C ILE A 111 -12.45 -12.66 -18.67
N ILE A 112 -13.30 -12.85 -17.66
CA ILE A 112 -12.83 -13.08 -16.27
C ILE A 112 -11.98 -14.34 -16.21
N VAL A 113 -12.47 -15.45 -16.77
CA VAL A 113 -11.74 -16.73 -16.79
C VAL A 113 -10.44 -16.61 -17.58
N PHE A 114 -10.47 -15.97 -18.74
CA PHE A 114 -9.28 -15.76 -19.56
C PHE A 114 -8.22 -14.90 -18.84
N SER A 115 -8.66 -13.82 -18.18
CA SER A 115 -7.79 -12.92 -17.40
C SER A 115 -7.15 -13.65 -16.22
N LEU A 116 -7.95 -14.44 -15.49
CA LEU A 116 -7.47 -15.28 -14.39
C LEU A 116 -6.41 -16.27 -14.89
N PHE A 117 -6.69 -17.00 -15.97
CA PHE A 117 -5.73 -17.96 -16.53
C PHE A 117 -4.43 -17.29 -16.97
N ALA A 118 -4.51 -16.13 -17.64
CA ALA A 118 -3.32 -15.37 -18.05
C ALA A 118 -2.48 -14.92 -16.85
N ALA A 119 -3.12 -14.50 -15.75
CA ALA A 119 -2.44 -14.14 -14.50
C ALA A 119 -1.73 -15.36 -13.88
N LEU A 120 -2.41 -16.50 -13.78
CA LEU A 120 -1.84 -17.74 -13.25
C LEU A 120 -0.66 -18.26 -14.10
N MET A 121 -0.75 -18.14 -15.43
CA MET A 121 0.35 -18.48 -16.34
C MET A 121 1.57 -17.57 -16.10
N THR A 122 1.36 -16.27 -15.96
CA THR A 122 2.44 -15.31 -15.67
C THR A 122 3.17 -15.68 -14.36
N MET A 123 2.42 -16.05 -13.32
CA MET A 123 2.99 -16.45 -12.03
C MET A 123 3.85 -17.72 -12.09
N THR A 124 3.61 -18.59 -13.07
CA THR A 124 4.26 -19.91 -13.16
C THR A 124 5.36 -19.99 -14.20
N ILE A 125 5.25 -19.25 -15.30
CA ILE A 125 6.26 -19.22 -16.37
C ILE A 125 7.63 -18.77 -15.84
N PHE A 126 7.69 -17.62 -15.17
CA PHE A 126 8.97 -17.01 -14.81
C PHE A 126 9.74 -17.74 -13.70
N PRO A 127 9.09 -18.29 -12.66
CA PRO A 127 9.77 -19.18 -11.71
C PRO A 127 10.23 -20.49 -12.36
N THR A 128 9.50 -21.02 -13.35
CA THR A 128 9.96 -22.20 -14.10
C THR A 128 11.21 -21.89 -14.92
N ILE A 129 11.28 -20.73 -15.60
CA ILE A 129 12.51 -20.25 -16.28
C ILE A 129 13.69 -20.12 -15.30
N ALA A 130 13.43 -19.78 -14.04
CA ALA A 130 14.48 -19.65 -13.03
C ALA A 130 15.15 -20.99 -12.69
N ARG A 131 14.38 -22.09 -12.76
CA ARG A 131 14.82 -23.43 -12.33
C ARG A 131 15.26 -24.32 -13.49
N TYR A 132 14.57 -24.26 -14.63
CA TYR A 132 14.78 -25.17 -15.75
C TYR A 132 15.14 -24.44 -17.04
N GLU A 133 16.14 -24.94 -17.76
CA GLU A 133 16.45 -24.54 -19.13
C GLU A 133 15.59 -25.38 -20.09
N MET A 134 14.50 -24.80 -20.59
CA MET A 134 13.53 -25.46 -21.47
C MET A 134 13.30 -24.62 -22.74
N LYS A 135 12.85 -25.25 -23.83
CA LYS A 135 12.38 -24.51 -25.01
C LYS A 135 11.08 -23.75 -24.68
N THR A 136 10.81 -22.63 -25.36
CA THR A 136 9.65 -21.78 -25.07
C THR A 136 8.32 -22.54 -25.13
N ALA A 137 8.12 -23.44 -26.11
CA ALA A 137 6.89 -24.22 -26.21
C ALA A 137 6.72 -25.23 -25.06
N GLU A 138 7.81 -25.86 -24.63
CA GLU A 138 7.82 -26.80 -23.49
C GLU A 138 7.57 -26.06 -22.18
N LEU A 139 8.10 -24.86 -22.04
CA LEU A 139 7.87 -23.97 -20.90
C LEU A 139 6.38 -23.64 -20.73
N PHE A 140 5.70 -23.22 -21.80
CA PHE A 140 4.26 -22.94 -21.72
C PHE A 140 3.45 -24.18 -21.33
N LYS A 141 3.79 -25.36 -21.87
CA LYS A 141 3.13 -26.63 -21.49
C LYS A 141 3.39 -26.99 -20.02
N ALA A 142 4.64 -26.88 -19.56
CA ALA A 142 5.01 -27.17 -18.18
C ALA A 142 4.31 -26.22 -17.20
N SER A 143 4.24 -24.92 -17.52
CA SER A 143 3.52 -23.92 -16.73
C SER A 143 2.02 -24.18 -16.70
N LEU A 144 1.42 -24.56 -17.84
CA LEU A 144 0.00 -24.91 -17.88
C LEU A 144 -0.32 -26.12 -16.99
N ILE A 145 0.49 -27.18 -17.07
CA ILE A 145 0.35 -28.36 -16.19
C ILE A 145 0.49 -27.95 -14.72
N PHE A 146 1.45 -27.06 -14.40
CA PHE A 146 1.62 -26.55 -13.04
C PHE A 146 0.38 -25.81 -12.56
N VAL A 147 -0.20 -24.93 -13.39
CA VAL A 147 -1.43 -24.19 -13.07
C VAL A 147 -2.57 -25.15 -12.75
N ILE A 148 -2.75 -26.21 -13.54
CA ILE A 148 -3.81 -27.20 -13.33
C ILE A 148 -3.60 -27.97 -12.01
N ILE A 149 -2.37 -28.43 -11.74
CA ILE A 149 -2.06 -29.19 -10.52
C ILE A 149 -2.15 -28.32 -9.26
N LYS A 150 -1.81 -27.04 -9.35
CA LYS A 150 -1.74 -26.09 -8.23
C LYS A 150 -2.76 -24.97 -8.34
N PHE A 151 -3.92 -25.24 -8.95
CA PHE A 151 -4.93 -24.23 -9.23
C PHE A 151 -5.37 -23.48 -7.97
N ILE A 152 -5.82 -24.20 -6.94
CA ILE A 152 -6.32 -23.61 -5.68
C ILE A 152 -5.28 -22.70 -5.01
N PRO A 153 -4.05 -23.15 -4.68
CA PRO A 153 -3.08 -22.27 -4.02
C PRO A 153 -2.66 -21.09 -4.89
N LEU A 154 -2.60 -21.24 -6.22
CA LEU A 154 -2.26 -20.13 -7.11
C LEU A 154 -3.39 -19.10 -7.19
N VAL A 155 -4.66 -19.53 -7.20
CA VAL A 155 -5.81 -18.62 -7.14
C VAL A 155 -5.83 -17.85 -5.82
N LEU A 156 -5.55 -18.50 -4.68
CA LEU A 156 -5.44 -17.81 -3.39
C LEU A 156 -4.31 -16.77 -3.39
N ILE A 157 -3.16 -17.09 -3.98
CA ILE A 157 -2.06 -16.13 -4.14
C ILE A 157 -2.46 -14.98 -5.08
N CYS A 158 -3.23 -15.27 -6.13
CA CYS A 158 -3.77 -14.26 -7.03
C CYS A 158 -4.73 -13.30 -6.31
N LEU A 159 -5.62 -13.83 -5.45
CA LEU A 159 -6.49 -13.03 -4.60
C LEU A 159 -5.68 -12.18 -3.60
N LEU A 160 -4.60 -12.71 -3.02
CA LEU A 160 -3.69 -11.94 -2.17
C LEU A 160 -3.00 -10.80 -2.94
N ILE A 161 -2.64 -11.01 -4.21
CA ILE A 161 -2.09 -9.95 -5.06
C ILE A 161 -3.14 -8.87 -5.33
N VAL A 162 -4.36 -9.25 -5.70
CA VAL A 162 -5.45 -8.29 -5.94
C VAL A 162 -5.77 -7.51 -4.65
N GLY A 163 -5.91 -8.21 -3.52
CA GLY A 163 -6.12 -7.59 -2.20
C GLY A 163 -4.98 -6.68 -1.78
N SER A 164 -3.73 -7.04 -2.10
CA SER A 164 -2.56 -6.19 -1.87
C SER A 164 -2.64 -4.90 -2.67
N VAL A 165 -3.07 -4.95 -3.94
CA VAL A 165 -3.25 -3.74 -4.77
C VAL A 165 -4.35 -2.86 -4.18
N ILE A 166 -5.51 -3.43 -3.80
CA ILE A 166 -6.61 -2.69 -3.18
C ILE A 166 -6.14 -2.03 -1.87
N ALA A 167 -5.44 -2.77 -1.01
CA ALA A 167 -4.89 -2.24 0.23
C ALA A 167 -3.88 -1.10 -0.01
N CYS A 168 -3.06 -1.19 -1.06
CA CYS A 168 -2.14 -0.11 -1.43
C CYS A 168 -2.89 1.17 -1.86
N VAL A 169 -4.05 1.03 -2.51
CA VAL A 169 -4.88 2.17 -2.93
C VAL A 169 -5.61 2.78 -1.74
N TRP A 170 -6.22 1.97 -0.88
CA TRP A 170 -6.96 2.44 0.31
C TRP A 170 -6.06 3.05 1.38
N TYR A 171 -4.87 2.50 1.59
CA TYR A 171 -3.89 2.98 2.58
C TYR A 171 -2.70 3.65 1.89
N ALA A 172 -2.97 4.55 0.94
CA ALA A 172 -1.95 5.22 0.13
C ALA A 172 -0.86 5.90 0.98
N GLN A 173 -1.22 6.48 2.12
CA GLN A 173 -0.28 7.10 3.07
C GLN A 173 0.75 6.09 3.61
N TRP A 174 0.38 4.81 3.75
CA TRP A 174 1.24 3.74 4.26
C TRP A 174 1.83 2.87 3.16
N PHE A 175 1.80 3.32 1.91
CA PHE A 175 2.15 2.53 0.72
C PHE A 175 3.48 1.75 0.85
N PRO A 176 4.62 2.34 1.27
CA PRO A 176 5.88 1.60 1.34
C PRO A 176 5.85 0.42 2.33
N LEU A 177 5.16 0.60 3.46
CA LEU A 177 5.05 -0.43 4.51
C LEU A 177 4.08 -1.53 4.10
N VAL A 178 2.91 -1.16 3.56
CA VAL A 178 1.91 -2.10 3.03
C VAL A 178 2.50 -2.93 1.90
N TYR A 179 3.22 -2.29 0.96
CA TYR A 179 3.89 -2.98 -0.14
C TYR A 179 4.99 -3.94 0.34
N ALA A 180 5.84 -3.50 1.27
CA ALA A 180 6.92 -4.34 1.80
C ALA A 180 6.36 -5.59 2.50
N PHE A 181 5.31 -5.44 3.30
CA PHE A 181 4.67 -6.55 4.02
C PHE A 181 3.95 -7.52 3.07
N THR A 182 3.08 -6.99 2.21
CA THR A 182 2.25 -7.80 1.30
C THR A 182 3.09 -8.50 0.24
N SER A 183 4.04 -7.80 -0.41
CA SER A 183 4.89 -8.41 -1.44
C SER A 183 5.82 -9.48 -0.85
N THR A 184 6.30 -9.31 0.38
CA THR A 184 7.11 -10.32 1.08
C THR A 184 6.29 -11.57 1.37
N THR A 185 5.07 -11.38 1.87
CA THR A 185 4.13 -12.47 2.15
C THR A 185 3.80 -13.26 0.87
N ILE A 186 3.44 -12.57 -0.22
CA ILE A 186 3.16 -13.19 -1.53
C ILE A 186 4.37 -13.97 -2.03
N THR A 187 5.56 -13.37 -1.97
CA THR A 187 6.80 -13.99 -2.46
C THR A 187 7.15 -15.24 -1.66
N TYR A 188 6.97 -15.19 -0.34
CA TYR A 188 7.21 -16.32 0.55
C TYR A 188 6.27 -17.49 0.22
N PHE A 189 4.95 -17.25 0.19
CA PHE A 189 3.97 -18.31 -0.11
C PHE A 189 4.13 -18.87 -1.51
N LEU A 190 4.33 -18.03 -2.53
CA LEU A 190 4.51 -18.51 -3.89
C LEU A 190 5.79 -19.35 -4.02
N SER A 191 6.89 -18.92 -3.39
CA SER A 191 8.14 -19.69 -3.37
C SER A 191 7.97 -21.04 -2.66
N LEU A 192 7.19 -21.12 -1.58
CA LEU A 192 6.89 -22.38 -0.91
C LEU A 192 6.12 -23.36 -1.81
N VAL A 193 5.15 -22.86 -2.58
CA VAL A 193 4.41 -23.68 -3.55
C VAL A 193 5.36 -24.24 -4.61
N PHE A 194 6.27 -23.43 -5.13
CA PHE A 194 7.28 -23.86 -6.10
C PHE A 194 8.29 -24.85 -5.52
N ILE A 195 8.87 -24.57 -4.36
CA ILE A 195 9.84 -25.47 -3.71
C ILE A 195 9.23 -26.86 -3.54
N LYS A 196 8.03 -26.95 -2.92
CA LYS A 196 7.36 -28.23 -2.71
C LYS A 196 7.08 -28.97 -4.02
N GLN A 197 6.71 -28.25 -5.07
CA GLN A 197 6.39 -28.88 -6.35
C GLN A 197 7.64 -29.31 -7.11
N PHE A 198 8.68 -28.49 -7.15
CA PHE A 198 9.95 -28.84 -7.79
C PHE A 198 10.65 -30.00 -7.09
N ASP A 199 10.66 -30.02 -5.75
CA ASP A 199 11.23 -31.14 -4.98
C ASP A 199 10.48 -32.45 -5.29
N LYS A 200 9.15 -32.39 -5.41
CA LYS A 200 8.33 -33.55 -5.81
C LYS A 200 8.67 -34.04 -7.22
N LEU A 201 8.85 -33.12 -8.18
CA LEU A 201 9.21 -33.47 -9.55
C LEU A 201 10.62 -34.06 -9.64
N GLU A 202 11.58 -33.49 -8.91
CA GLU A 202 12.96 -33.99 -8.83
C GLU A 202 13.01 -35.40 -8.21
N LYS A 203 12.23 -35.66 -7.16
CA LYS A 203 12.09 -36.99 -6.57
C LYS A 203 11.52 -38.01 -7.56
N ILE A 204 10.45 -37.67 -8.26
CA ILE A 204 9.84 -38.55 -9.29
C ILE A 204 10.84 -38.86 -10.42
N GLN A 205 11.64 -37.87 -10.83
CA GLN A 205 12.68 -38.08 -11.85
C GLN A 205 13.80 -38.98 -11.34
N ALA A 206 14.24 -38.81 -10.10
CA ALA A 206 15.24 -39.67 -9.46
C ALA A 206 14.73 -41.12 -9.35
N ASP A 207 13.49 -41.32 -8.91
CA ASP A 207 12.87 -42.65 -8.78
C ASP A 207 12.76 -43.33 -10.16
N LYS A 208 12.35 -42.59 -11.20
CA LYS A 208 12.29 -43.12 -12.58
C LYS A 208 13.67 -43.46 -13.14
N LEU A 209 14.67 -42.61 -12.88
CA LEU A 209 16.04 -42.86 -13.32
C LEU A 209 16.62 -44.09 -12.61
N GLN A 210 16.30 -44.27 -11.33
CA GLN A 210 16.67 -45.45 -10.56
C GLN A 210 15.98 -46.71 -11.10
N ALA A 211 14.67 -46.69 -11.33
CA ALA A 211 13.94 -47.81 -11.93
C ALA A 211 14.45 -48.16 -13.35
N LEU A 212 14.87 -47.16 -14.13
CA LEU A 212 15.48 -47.39 -15.44
C LEU A 212 16.86 -48.06 -15.31
N LYS A 213 17.67 -47.67 -14.32
CA LYS A 213 18.96 -48.35 -14.05
C LYS A 213 18.75 -49.78 -13.61
N GLU A 214 17.82 -50.01 -12.67
CA GLU A 214 17.49 -51.35 -12.16
C GLU A 214 16.94 -52.27 -13.25
N SER A 215 16.19 -51.75 -14.22
CA SER A 215 15.68 -52.54 -15.36
C SER A 215 16.70 -52.80 -16.47
N VAL A 216 17.77 -52.00 -16.56
CA VAL A 216 18.87 -52.18 -17.52
C VAL A 216 19.99 -53.06 -16.94
N GLU A 217 20.11 -53.14 -15.62
CA GLU A 217 21.19 -53.84 -14.91
C GLU A 217 20.87 -55.30 -14.53
N TYR A 218 19.70 -55.83 -14.89
CA TYR A 218 19.36 -57.26 -14.67
C TYR A 218 19.67 -58.11 -15.92
N ASP A 219 20.90 -58.62 -16.00
CA ASP A 219 21.34 -59.65 -16.93
C ASP A 219 21.79 -60.90 -16.13
N PRO A 220 20.93 -61.94 -16.00
CA PRO A 220 21.23 -63.11 -15.16
C PRO A 220 22.44 -63.94 -15.61
N GLU A 221 23.03 -63.68 -16.79
CA GLU A 221 24.21 -64.41 -17.28
C GLU A 221 25.56 -63.77 -16.89
N LYS A 222 25.58 -62.56 -16.32
CA LYS A 222 26.85 -61.89 -15.93
C LYS A 222 27.27 -62.03 -14.47
N ASP A 223 26.42 -62.60 -13.61
CA ASP A 223 26.69 -62.70 -12.16
C ASP A 223 27.39 -64.01 -11.73
N ALA A 224 27.75 -64.90 -12.67
CA ALA A 224 28.50 -66.12 -12.39
C ALA A 224 30.04 -65.96 -12.35
N ALA A 225 30.56 -64.77 -12.67
CA ALA A 225 32.00 -64.52 -12.65
C ALA A 225 32.31 -63.41 -11.64
N GLY A 226 32.44 -63.79 -10.37
CA GLY A 226 32.79 -62.88 -9.29
C GLY A 226 34.02 -62.04 -9.62
N ASN A 227 33.92 -60.74 -9.41
CA ASN A 227 34.97 -59.92 -8.84
C ASN A 227 34.39 -58.61 -8.29
N ILE A 228 34.53 -58.46 -6.98
CA ILE A 228 34.26 -57.23 -6.22
C ILE A 228 35.46 -56.29 -6.42
N SER A 229 35.21 -55.04 -6.80
CA SER A 229 36.01 -53.93 -6.28
C SER A 229 35.19 -52.63 -6.20
N LEU A 230 34.67 -52.35 -5.01
CA LEU A 230 34.21 -51.04 -4.55
C LEU A 230 35.40 -50.31 -3.91
N ALA A 231 35.96 -49.29 -4.56
CA ALA A 231 36.62 -48.15 -3.89
C ALA A 231 37.15 -47.12 -4.90
N GLY A 232 36.41 -46.02 -5.08
CA GLY A 232 36.86 -44.80 -5.74
C GLY A 232 35.63 -43.98 -6.11
N ASN A 233 35.26 -42.87 -5.47
CA ASN A 233 36.10 -41.76 -5.04
C ASN A 233 35.44 -41.07 -3.83
N LYS A 234 35.82 -41.46 -2.60
CA LYS A 234 35.53 -40.69 -1.37
C LYS A 234 36.63 -39.65 -1.05
N LYS A 235 37.57 -39.43 -1.98
CA LYS A 235 38.72 -38.52 -1.83
C LYS A 235 38.54 -37.13 -2.46
N GLU A 236 37.43 -36.87 -3.16
CA GLU A 236 37.08 -35.52 -3.66
C GLU A 236 35.99 -34.82 -2.84
N ALA A 237 35.31 -35.53 -1.94
CA ALA A 237 34.39 -34.93 -0.97
C ALA A 237 35.09 -34.47 0.34
N LYS A 238 36.30 -34.96 0.63
CA LYS A 238 37.03 -34.65 1.88
C LYS A 238 38.01 -33.46 1.77
N LYS A 239 38.29 -32.95 0.56
CA LYS A 239 39.12 -31.76 0.32
C LYS A 239 38.35 -30.44 0.27
N LEU A 240 37.02 -30.48 0.42
CA LEU A 240 36.15 -29.28 0.51
C LEU A 240 35.61 -29.04 1.94
N GLU A 241 35.85 -29.95 2.88
CA GLU A 241 35.52 -29.79 4.30
C GLU A 241 36.71 -29.33 5.17
N GLU A 242 37.95 -29.40 4.67
CA GLU A 242 39.17 -28.98 5.40
C GLU A 242 39.53 -27.48 5.24
N THR A 243 38.63 -26.64 4.73
CA THR A 243 38.81 -25.16 4.71
C THR A 243 37.89 -24.42 5.68
N LYS A 244 37.39 -25.11 6.71
CA LYS A 244 36.73 -24.49 7.88
C LYS A 244 37.39 -25.01 9.16
N GLY A 245 38.55 -24.44 9.48
CA GLY A 245 39.28 -24.82 10.68
C GLY A 245 40.52 -23.97 10.88
N GLU A 246 40.34 -22.67 11.09
CA GLU A 246 41.34 -21.86 11.82
C GLU A 246 40.58 -20.91 12.76
N ASP A 247 40.13 -21.44 13.90
CA ASP A 247 39.87 -20.61 15.08
C ASP A 247 41.22 -20.12 15.61
N LYS A 248 41.65 -18.93 15.19
CA LYS A 248 42.73 -18.21 15.87
C LYS A 248 42.19 -17.72 17.21
N ALA A 249 42.88 -18.10 18.28
CA ALA A 249 42.58 -17.79 19.67
C ALA A 249 42.01 -16.37 19.87
N GLU A 250 40.79 -16.28 20.41
CA GLU A 250 40.15 -15.01 20.74
C GLU A 250 40.87 -14.32 21.91
N ASP A 251 41.58 -13.21 21.63
CA ASP A 251 41.94 -12.23 22.64
C ASP A 251 40.66 -11.58 23.21
N LYS A 252 40.40 -11.80 24.50
CA LYS A 252 39.20 -11.36 25.23
C LYS A 252 39.32 -9.94 25.82
N SER A 253 40.34 -9.16 25.46
CA SER A 253 40.50 -7.80 25.96
C SER A 253 39.45 -6.81 25.40
N GLY A 254 38.71 -6.11 26.28
CA GLY A 254 37.81 -4.99 25.93
C GLY A 254 36.30 -5.29 25.89
N ASN A 255 35.50 -4.22 25.77
CA ASN A 255 34.03 -4.31 25.76
C ASN A 255 33.50 -4.97 24.46
N LYS A 256 32.23 -5.41 24.47
CA LYS A 256 31.61 -6.20 23.39
C LYS A 256 31.62 -5.48 22.02
N LEU A 257 31.45 -4.15 22.03
CA LEU A 257 31.48 -3.31 20.84
C LEU A 257 32.91 -3.15 20.32
N THR A 258 33.90 -2.97 21.21
CA THR A 258 35.32 -2.85 20.82
C THR A 258 35.85 -4.16 20.24
N ARG A 259 35.43 -5.32 20.77
CA ARG A 259 35.74 -6.65 20.22
C ARG A 259 35.11 -6.89 18.84
N TYR A 260 33.87 -6.45 18.65
CA TYR A 260 33.17 -6.53 17.36
C TYR A 260 33.85 -5.66 16.29
N ILE A 261 34.16 -4.40 16.61
CA ILE A 261 34.84 -3.49 15.67
C ILE A 261 36.25 -4.01 15.31
N ARG A 262 36.98 -4.62 16.26
CA ARG A 262 38.30 -5.19 16.01
C ARG A 262 38.23 -6.44 15.12
N SER A 263 37.23 -7.31 15.31
CA SER A 263 37.03 -8.51 14.49
C SER A 263 36.54 -8.17 13.07
N GLU A 264 35.71 -7.14 12.91
CA GLU A 264 35.36 -6.60 11.59
C GLU A 264 36.55 -5.96 10.87
N LYS A 265 37.34 -5.13 11.58
CA LYS A 265 38.57 -4.56 11.02
C LYS A 265 39.55 -5.65 10.60
N ALA A 266 39.63 -6.77 11.32
CA ALA A 266 40.45 -7.92 10.96
C ALA A 266 39.92 -8.64 9.71
N LYS A 267 38.60 -8.84 9.58
CA LYS A 267 37.95 -9.40 8.37
C LYS A 267 38.13 -8.52 7.13
N LEU A 268 38.22 -7.22 7.30
CA LEU A 268 38.50 -6.25 6.23
C LEU A 268 40.00 -6.08 5.94
N LYS A 269 40.89 -6.59 6.80
CA LYS A 269 42.35 -6.51 6.63
C LYS A 269 42.81 -7.66 5.73
N GLY A 270 43.07 -7.33 4.46
CA GLY A 270 43.52 -8.29 3.43
C GLY A 270 42.66 -8.31 2.18
N LEU A 271 41.46 -7.71 2.20
CA LEU A 271 40.58 -7.61 1.04
C LEU A 271 40.95 -6.40 0.16
N THR A 272 40.97 -6.59 -1.16
CA THR A 272 41.11 -5.49 -2.14
C THR A 272 39.90 -4.57 -2.11
N ALA A 273 40.02 -3.33 -2.60
CA ALA A 273 38.94 -2.33 -2.59
C ALA A 273 37.63 -2.85 -3.21
N LYS A 274 37.73 -3.64 -4.29
CA LYS A 274 36.58 -4.28 -4.96
C LYS A 274 35.92 -5.36 -4.07
N GLN A 275 36.71 -6.15 -3.34
CA GLN A 275 36.21 -7.15 -2.40
C GLN A 275 35.59 -6.54 -1.14
N LYS A 276 36.16 -5.42 -0.64
CA LYS A 276 35.56 -4.63 0.44
C LYS A 276 34.22 -4.04 0.04
N ALA A 277 34.10 -3.53 -1.18
CA ALA A 277 32.83 -3.04 -1.72
C ALA A 277 31.79 -4.17 -1.83
N VAL A 278 32.18 -5.36 -2.31
CA VAL A 278 31.29 -6.53 -2.37
C VAL A 278 30.86 -6.98 -0.98
N TYR A 279 31.78 -7.05 -0.02
CA TYR A 279 31.48 -7.40 1.38
C TYR A 279 30.52 -6.38 2.02
N PHE A 280 30.74 -5.08 1.76
CA PHE A 280 29.88 -4.02 2.23
C PHE A 280 28.46 -4.12 1.65
N MET A 281 28.35 -4.29 0.32
CA MET A 281 27.08 -4.51 -0.38
C MET A 281 26.35 -5.78 0.06
N GLN A 282 27.09 -6.79 0.55
CA GLN A 282 26.55 -8.08 0.96
C GLN A 282 26.07 -8.11 2.42
N TYR A 283 26.72 -7.39 3.33
CA TYR A 283 26.50 -7.53 4.77
C TYR A 283 25.91 -6.28 5.45
N TYR A 284 26.31 -5.06 5.04
CA TYR A 284 25.86 -3.83 5.69
C TYR A 284 24.82 -3.08 4.88
N LEU A 285 24.86 -3.16 3.54
CA LEU A 285 23.86 -2.50 2.70
C LEU A 285 22.41 -2.96 2.99
N PRO A 286 22.14 -4.26 3.22
CA PRO A 286 20.82 -4.75 3.66
C PRO A 286 20.22 -4.01 4.89
N PRO A 287 20.87 -4.00 6.08
CA PRO A 287 20.37 -3.24 7.22
C PRO A 287 20.46 -1.72 7.02
N THR A 288 21.46 -1.21 6.29
CA THR A 288 21.57 0.23 6.03
C THR A 288 20.41 0.75 5.17
N ILE A 289 20.00 0.03 4.13
CA ILE A 289 18.82 0.38 3.33
C ILE A 289 17.55 0.32 4.19
N LEU A 290 17.40 -0.71 5.03
CA LEU A 290 16.26 -0.81 5.94
C LEU A 290 16.19 0.40 6.91
N VAL A 291 17.32 0.78 7.51
CA VAL A 291 17.41 1.94 8.39
C VAL A 291 17.10 3.23 7.63
N ILE A 292 17.59 3.40 6.40
CA ILE A 292 17.29 4.57 5.56
C ILE A 292 15.80 4.63 5.20
N LEU A 293 15.18 3.50 4.85
CA LEU A 293 13.75 3.45 4.52
C LEU A 293 12.88 3.72 5.74
N VAL A 294 13.22 3.14 6.90
CA VAL A 294 12.53 3.42 8.16
C VAL A 294 12.70 4.88 8.55
N ALA A 295 13.91 5.43 8.48
CA ALA A 295 14.18 6.83 8.75
C ALA A 295 13.46 7.76 7.76
N GLY A 296 13.42 7.41 6.48
CA GLY A 296 12.71 8.14 5.44
C GLY A 296 11.19 8.13 5.65
N GLY A 297 10.63 6.97 6.03
CA GLY A 297 9.21 6.84 6.38
C GLY A 297 8.85 7.63 7.64
N LEU A 298 9.69 7.55 8.69
CA LEU A 298 9.51 8.34 9.92
C LEU A 298 9.65 9.85 9.65
N PHE A 299 10.61 10.25 8.81
CA PHE A 299 10.77 11.65 8.40
C PHE A 299 9.57 12.13 7.61
N TRP A 300 9.10 11.35 6.63
CA TRP A 300 7.93 11.69 5.83
C TRP A 300 6.66 11.78 6.67
N TYR A 301 6.41 10.81 7.55
CA TYR A 301 5.29 10.84 8.51
C TYR A 301 5.41 12.03 9.47
N GLY A 302 6.59 12.26 10.04
CA GLY A 302 6.85 13.41 10.91
C GLY A 302 6.62 14.74 10.19
N HIS A 303 7.02 14.83 8.92
CA HIS A 303 6.79 16.01 8.08
C HIS A 303 5.31 16.19 7.73
N ASP A 304 4.57 15.10 7.50
CA ASP A 304 3.13 15.11 7.23
C ASP A 304 2.33 15.57 8.46
N VAL A 305 2.60 14.97 9.63
CA VAL A 305 2.03 15.40 10.93
C VAL A 305 2.43 16.84 11.27
N TYR A 306 3.66 17.25 10.92
CA TYR A 306 4.10 18.62 11.12
C TYR A 306 3.33 19.61 10.22
N LYS A 307 3.08 19.24 8.95
CA LYS A 307 2.26 20.03 8.02
C LYS A 307 0.80 20.14 8.45
N ASP A 308 0.21 19.06 8.93
CA ASP A 308 -1.19 19.06 9.39
C ASP A 308 -1.38 20.05 10.57
N LYS A 309 -0.41 20.13 11.49
CA LYS A 309 -0.40 21.14 12.57
C LYS A 309 -0.23 22.59 12.10
N MET A 310 0.16 22.83 10.84
CA MET A 310 0.26 24.18 10.27
C MET A 310 -1.06 24.66 9.67
N ARG A 311 -2.05 23.78 9.49
CA ARG A 311 -3.37 24.17 9.01
C ARG A 311 -4.00 25.14 9.99
N VAL A 312 -4.52 26.24 9.46
CA VAL A 312 -5.18 27.30 10.23
C VAL A 312 -6.68 27.14 10.15
N LEU A 313 -7.19 26.87 8.94
CA LEU A 313 -8.61 26.78 8.65
C LEU A 313 -8.84 25.87 7.43
N GLY A 314 -9.80 24.96 7.50
CA GLY A 314 -10.24 24.12 6.40
C GLY A 314 -11.73 24.32 6.12
N GLY A 315 -12.06 24.67 4.89
CA GLY A 315 -13.42 24.82 4.39
C GLY A 315 -13.78 23.75 3.37
N GLY A 316 -15.08 23.51 3.20
CA GLY A 316 -15.62 22.76 2.07
C GLY A 316 -16.80 23.49 1.42
N VAL A 317 -17.10 23.19 0.16
CA VAL A 317 -18.26 23.71 -0.59
C VAL A 317 -19.12 22.55 -1.11
N ILE A 318 -20.37 22.48 -0.65
CA ILE A 318 -21.35 21.47 -1.06
C ILE A 318 -22.30 22.09 -2.10
N ASN A 319 -22.50 21.35 -3.19
CA ASN A 319 -23.26 21.77 -4.37
C ASN A 319 -22.81 23.14 -4.92
N GLY A 320 -21.50 23.37 -4.96
CA GLY A 320 -20.90 24.61 -5.45
C GLY A 320 -19.46 24.44 -5.89
N PHE A 321 -19.05 25.31 -6.82
CA PHE A 321 -17.74 25.27 -7.47
C PHE A 321 -17.08 26.66 -7.40
N PRO A 322 -16.37 26.99 -6.32
CA PRO A 322 -15.63 28.24 -6.26
C PRO A 322 -14.54 28.26 -7.34
N THR A 323 -14.31 29.44 -7.92
CA THR A 323 -13.23 29.65 -8.89
C THR A 323 -11.86 29.50 -8.24
N GLU A 324 -10.79 29.40 -9.03
CA GLU A 324 -9.43 29.38 -8.49
C GLU A 324 -9.10 30.66 -7.71
N GLU A 325 -9.51 31.82 -8.24
CA GLU A 325 -9.38 33.13 -7.58
C GLU A 325 -10.20 33.17 -6.28
N GLY A 326 -11.41 32.63 -6.27
CA GLY A 326 -12.24 32.56 -5.07
C GLY A 326 -11.68 31.65 -3.99
N ARG A 327 -11.07 30.52 -4.38
CA ARG A 327 -10.33 29.66 -3.45
C ARG A 327 -9.12 30.39 -2.88
N GLU A 328 -8.38 31.14 -3.69
CA GLU A 328 -7.24 31.93 -3.21
C GLU A 328 -7.69 33.04 -2.24
N TYR A 329 -8.81 33.71 -2.53
CA TYR A 329 -9.42 34.71 -1.66
C TYR A 329 -9.78 34.14 -0.28
N ALA A 330 -10.45 32.99 -0.23
CA ALA A 330 -10.88 32.34 1.01
C ALA A 330 -9.74 31.66 1.78
N THR A 331 -8.61 31.37 1.12
CA THR A 331 -7.47 30.68 1.73
C THR A 331 -6.30 31.64 1.96
N THR A 332 -5.49 31.91 0.94
CA THR A 332 -4.32 32.78 1.02
C THR A 332 -4.70 34.20 1.46
N GLY A 333 -5.79 34.76 0.91
CA GLY A 333 -6.28 36.09 1.29
C GLY A 333 -6.62 36.20 2.78
N PHE A 334 -7.33 35.20 3.33
CA PHE A 334 -7.60 35.14 4.76
C PHE A 334 -6.32 35.01 5.60
N LEU A 335 -5.38 34.16 5.18
CA LEU A 335 -4.12 33.97 5.90
C LEU A 335 -3.34 35.28 6.00
N GLU A 336 -3.31 36.07 4.92
CA GLU A 336 -2.68 37.40 4.90
C GLU A 336 -3.41 38.39 5.81
N TYR A 337 -4.74 38.46 5.73
CA TYR A 337 -5.57 39.30 6.57
C TYR A 337 -5.37 39.02 8.07
N ALA A 338 -5.37 37.73 8.46
CA ALA A 338 -5.21 37.32 9.84
C ALA A 338 -3.74 37.32 10.32
N GLY A 339 -2.79 37.75 9.48
CA GLY A 339 -1.39 37.93 9.84
C GLY A 339 -0.60 36.62 9.96
N TYR A 340 -1.07 35.53 9.36
CA TYR A 340 -0.37 34.25 9.35
C TYR A 340 0.80 34.26 8.36
N LYS A 341 2.00 33.90 8.84
CA LYS A 341 3.20 33.78 8.01
C LYS A 341 3.39 32.35 7.50
N LYS A 342 4.15 32.19 6.41
CA LYS A 342 4.61 30.87 5.94
C LYS A 342 5.30 30.13 7.10
N PRO A 343 4.99 28.84 7.33
CA PRO A 343 4.37 27.86 6.43
C PRO A 343 2.87 27.56 6.67
N ARG A 344 2.10 28.45 7.31
CA ARG A 344 0.66 28.24 7.56
C ARG A 344 -0.14 28.03 6.27
N THR A 345 -1.12 27.14 6.32
CA THR A 345 -1.99 26.80 5.18
C THR A 345 -3.46 26.88 5.56
N ALA A 346 -4.29 27.21 4.57
CA ALA A 346 -5.74 27.12 4.61
C ALA A 346 -6.19 26.37 3.35
N ALA A 347 -7.31 25.68 3.43
CA ALA A 347 -7.85 24.92 2.30
C ALA A 347 -9.35 25.21 2.15
N LEU A 348 -9.83 25.22 0.89
CA LEU A 348 -11.24 25.26 0.55
C LEU A 348 -11.49 24.20 -0.52
N LEU A 349 -12.12 23.10 -0.12
CA LEU A 349 -12.47 21.99 -1.01
C LEU A 349 -13.83 22.23 -1.66
N ASN A 350 -14.04 21.79 -2.88
CA ASN A 350 -15.33 21.94 -3.58
C ASN A 350 -16.09 20.61 -3.67
N SER A 351 -17.24 20.60 -4.35
CA SER A 351 -18.08 19.41 -4.46
C SER A 351 -17.45 18.24 -5.22
N GLU A 352 -16.45 18.49 -6.08
CA GLU A 352 -15.67 17.43 -6.75
C GLU A 352 -14.62 16.82 -5.81
N ASP A 353 -13.98 17.66 -5.00
CA ASP A 353 -13.04 17.24 -3.96
C ASP A 353 -13.75 16.47 -2.82
N LEU A 354 -15.03 16.79 -2.61
CA LEU A 354 -15.95 16.25 -1.61
C LEU A 354 -16.81 15.13 -2.20
N ASN A 355 -16.22 13.96 -2.44
CA ASN A 355 -16.94 12.84 -3.05
C ASN A 355 -17.86 12.11 -2.05
N PHE A 356 -19.11 12.60 -1.91
CA PHE A 356 -20.12 12.04 -1.00
C PHE A 356 -21.29 11.33 -1.71
N LYS A 357 -21.17 11.01 -3.00
CA LYS A 357 -22.23 10.33 -3.77
C LYS A 357 -21.81 8.92 -4.18
N SER A 358 -22.72 7.96 -4.03
CA SER A 358 -22.60 6.60 -4.57
C SER A 358 -23.91 6.16 -5.23
N ASP A 359 -23.82 5.37 -6.29
CA ASP A 359 -24.96 4.73 -6.96
C ASP A 359 -25.59 3.59 -6.13
N LEU A 360 -24.98 3.25 -4.98
CA LEU A 360 -25.43 2.21 -4.06
C LEU A 360 -25.91 2.83 -2.75
N GLU A 361 -27.21 2.70 -2.45
CA GLU A 361 -27.89 3.26 -1.26
C GLU A 361 -27.21 2.88 0.07
N TYR A 362 -26.59 1.69 0.14
CA TYR A 362 -25.80 1.27 1.30
C TYR A 362 -24.54 2.12 1.47
N GLU A 363 -23.81 2.40 0.39
CA GLU A 363 -22.58 3.19 0.43
C GLU A 363 -22.86 4.67 0.72
N GLU A 364 -24.01 5.20 0.27
CA GLU A 364 -24.45 6.56 0.56
C GLU A 364 -24.54 6.82 2.07
N ARG A 365 -25.10 5.85 2.84
CA ARG A 365 -25.15 5.93 4.31
C ARG A 365 -23.76 5.92 4.96
N TYR A 366 -22.80 5.17 4.39
CA TYR A 366 -21.42 5.18 4.89
C TYR A 366 -20.70 6.48 4.58
N LEU A 367 -20.91 7.04 3.38
CA LEU A 367 -20.35 8.32 2.97
C LEU A 367 -20.90 9.46 3.84
N GLU A 368 -22.18 9.41 4.19
CA GLU A 368 -22.79 10.34 5.13
C GLU A 368 -22.18 10.24 6.54
N ILE A 369 -21.96 9.02 7.05
CA ILE A 369 -21.28 8.78 8.34
C ILE A 369 -19.83 9.29 8.29
N ALA A 370 -19.11 9.03 7.19
CA ALA A 370 -17.74 9.48 7.01
C ALA A 370 -17.64 11.01 6.93
N PHE A 371 -18.59 11.65 6.25
CA PHE A 371 -18.72 13.09 6.19
C PHE A 371 -18.96 13.68 7.59
N ARG A 372 -19.94 13.15 8.33
CA ARG A 372 -20.22 13.56 9.72
C ARG A 372 -19.00 13.38 10.63
N ALA A 373 -18.29 12.26 10.50
CA ALA A 373 -17.05 12.01 11.25
C ALA A 373 -15.94 13.00 10.88
N SER A 374 -15.85 13.43 9.62
CA SER A 374 -14.85 14.40 9.18
C SER A 374 -15.06 15.80 9.78
N ILE A 375 -16.32 16.23 9.96
CA ILE A 375 -16.66 17.47 10.66
C ILE A 375 -16.29 17.35 12.14
N LEU A 376 -16.72 16.26 12.81
CA LEU A 376 -16.44 16.02 14.23
C LEU A 376 -14.95 15.88 14.56
N THR A 377 -14.17 15.31 13.65
CA THR A 377 -12.70 15.18 13.81
C THR A 377 -11.95 16.47 13.52
N GLY A 378 -12.66 17.55 13.16
CA GLY A 378 -12.09 18.86 12.89
C GLY A 378 -11.40 18.96 11.54
N THR A 379 -11.72 18.09 10.58
CA THR A 379 -11.18 18.18 9.20
C THR A 379 -11.73 19.41 8.46
N TYR A 380 -13.01 19.73 8.72
CA TYR A 380 -13.70 20.91 8.21
C TYR A 380 -14.08 21.82 9.37
N ASP A 381 -13.60 23.06 9.34
CA ASP A 381 -13.91 24.11 10.30
C ASP A 381 -15.15 24.92 9.85
N TYR A 382 -15.40 25.01 8.54
CA TYR A 382 -16.60 25.60 7.98
C TYR A 382 -17.04 24.89 6.70
N LEU A 383 -18.32 25.01 6.35
CA LEU A 383 -18.89 24.49 5.12
C LEU A 383 -19.77 25.56 4.47
N ILE A 384 -19.50 25.85 3.20
CA ILE A 384 -20.38 26.64 2.34
C ILE A 384 -21.31 25.66 1.63
N MET A 385 -22.60 25.92 1.66
CA MET A 385 -23.63 25.02 1.18
C MET A 385 -24.62 25.82 0.35
N ARG A 386 -24.97 25.29 -0.82
CA ARG A 386 -26.14 25.79 -1.55
C ARG A 386 -27.41 25.52 -0.75
N GLU A 387 -28.40 26.39 -0.85
CA GLU A 387 -29.67 26.33 -0.09
C GLU A 387 -30.31 24.93 -0.03
N ASP A 388 -30.26 24.16 -1.12
CA ASP A 388 -30.79 22.79 -1.19
C ASP A 388 -30.04 21.77 -0.31
N ALA A 389 -28.76 22.01 -0.03
CA ALA A 389 -27.93 21.20 0.83
C ALA A 389 -28.03 21.63 2.31
N VAL A 390 -28.29 22.91 2.59
CA VAL A 390 -28.36 23.45 3.95
C VAL A 390 -29.37 22.69 4.79
N TYR A 391 -30.57 22.44 4.25
CA TYR A 391 -31.62 21.70 4.94
C TYR A 391 -31.19 20.31 5.41
N ASN A 392 -30.32 19.63 4.65
CA ASN A 392 -29.93 18.25 4.93
C ASN A 392 -28.72 18.12 5.85
N TYR A 393 -27.88 19.16 5.94
CA TYR A 393 -26.58 19.07 6.62
C TYR A 393 -26.40 20.09 7.75
N ALA A 394 -27.02 21.27 7.69
CA ALA A 394 -26.85 22.32 8.69
C ALA A 394 -27.69 22.03 9.95
N THR A 395 -27.19 21.16 10.83
CA THR A 395 -27.84 20.85 12.10
C THR A 395 -26.98 21.26 13.32
N PRO A 396 -27.60 21.62 14.46
CA PRO A 396 -26.88 21.98 15.69
C PRO A 396 -25.98 20.88 16.26
N ASP A 397 -26.21 19.62 15.88
CA ASP A 397 -25.37 18.48 16.30
C ASP A 397 -23.93 18.62 15.78
N TYR A 398 -23.75 19.22 14.59
CA TYR A 398 -22.46 19.33 13.89
C TYR A 398 -21.94 20.75 13.80
N PHE A 399 -22.84 21.73 13.71
CA PHE A 399 -22.51 23.14 13.53
C PHE A 399 -22.84 23.95 14.79
N GLN A 400 -22.10 25.04 14.98
CA GLN A 400 -22.26 25.92 16.14
C GLN A 400 -23.57 26.70 16.06
N ASP A 401 -24.20 26.90 17.21
CA ASP A 401 -25.22 27.93 17.36
C ASP A 401 -24.54 29.31 17.23
N LEU A 402 -24.93 30.03 16.18
CA LEU A 402 -24.35 31.33 15.84
C LEU A 402 -24.58 32.37 16.93
N ASN A 403 -25.58 32.21 17.82
CA ASN A 403 -25.76 33.10 18.98
C ASN A 403 -24.52 33.15 19.88
N ASN A 404 -23.69 32.10 19.86
CA ASN A 404 -22.47 32.01 20.66
C ASN A 404 -21.22 32.54 19.93
N LEU A 405 -21.33 32.83 18.63
CA LEU A 405 -20.20 33.10 17.75
C LEU A 405 -20.22 34.53 17.17
N VAL A 406 -21.41 35.04 16.83
CA VAL A 406 -21.61 36.35 16.22
C VAL A 406 -22.50 37.26 17.08
N ASN A 407 -22.30 38.57 16.98
CA ASN A 407 -23.23 39.54 17.54
C ASN A 407 -24.42 39.69 16.60
N MET A 408 -25.57 39.17 17.01
CA MET A 408 -26.80 39.17 16.22
C MET A 408 -27.26 40.56 15.79
N ASP A 409 -26.98 41.61 16.58
CA ASP A 409 -27.36 42.99 16.23
C ASP A 409 -26.64 43.52 14.97
N ASN A 410 -25.55 42.88 14.56
CA ASN A 410 -24.80 43.25 13.36
C ASN A 410 -25.43 42.70 12.06
N PHE A 411 -26.38 41.76 12.17
CA PHE A 411 -26.97 41.05 11.04
C PHE A 411 -28.50 41.20 11.07
N SER A 412 -29.16 41.08 9.91
CA SER A 412 -30.62 41.05 9.84
C SER A 412 -31.13 39.64 10.12
N GLU A 413 -32.36 39.47 10.60
CA GLU A 413 -32.92 38.13 10.84
C GLU A 413 -32.93 37.28 9.54
N ASP A 414 -33.15 37.91 8.38
CA ASP A 414 -33.13 37.24 7.07
C ASP A 414 -31.73 36.79 6.61
N ASP A 415 -30.66 37.21 7.31
CA ASP A 415 -29.28 36.79 7.02
C ASP A 415 -28.98 35.40 7.60
N PHE A 416 -29.87 34.82 8.41
CA PHE A 416 -29.66 33.54 9.07
C PHE A 416 -30.55 32.43 8.53
N TYR A 417 -29.97 31.24 8.39
CA TYR A 417 -30.75 30.02 8.30
C TYR A 417 -31.01 29.47 9.71
N TYR A 418 -32.28 29.39 10.07
CA TYR A 418 -32.73 28.84 11.33
C TYR A 418 -33.09 27.37 11.19
N TYR A 419 -32.39 26.53 11.95
CA TYR A 419 -32.75 25.12 12.08
C TYR A 419 -34.00 24.99 12.95
N VAL A 420 -35.00 24.29 12.41
CA VAL A 420 -36.21 23.89 13.11
C VAL A 420 -36.31 22.37 13.06
N PRO A 421 -36.29 21.66 14.21
CA PRO A 421 -36.32 20.21 14.23
C PRO A 421 -37.63 19.66 13.66
N THR A 422 -37.53 18.65 12.79
CA THR A 422 -38.70 17.99 12.21
C THR A 422 -39.42 17.08 13.22
N GLU A 423 -40.71 16.83 13.02
CA GLU A 423 -41.52 15.94 13.90
C GLU A 423 -40.91 14.52 14.02
N ALA A 424 -40.24 14.03 12.98
CA ALA A 424 -39.56 12.74 12.98
C ALA A 424 -38.26 12.73 13.81
N GLU A 425 -37.54 13.86 13.85
CA GLU A 425 -36.34 14.05 14.67
C GLU A 425 -36.71 14.23 16.14
N LYS A 426 -37.78 15.00 16.42
CA LYS A 426 -38.39 15.11 17.75
C LYS A 426 -38.78 13.72 18.28
N ALA A 427 -39.39 12.87 17.45
CA ALA A 427 -39.76 11.50 17.83
C ALA A 427 -38.57 10.55 18.08
N LYS A 428 -37.45 10.70 17.35
CA LYS A 428 -36.24 9.89 17.52
C LYS A 428 -35.41 10.29 18.75
N ARG A 429 -35.31 11.59 19.05
CA ARG A 429 -34.62 12.09 20.26
C ARG A 429 -35.30 11.58 21.54
N ASN A 430 -36.62 11.43 21.53
CA ASN A 430 -37.39 10.88 22.65
C ASN A 430 -37.22 9.36 22.91
N GLN A 431 -36.48 8.63 22.06
CA GLN A 431 -36.34 7.17 22.16
C GLN A 431 -34.89 6.69 22.40
N GLY A 432 -33.91 7.58 22.65
CA GLY A 432 -32.52 7.18 22.87
C GLY A 432 -31.65 8.24 23.55
N ILE A 433 -30.41 7.85 23.90
CA ILE A 433 -29.37 8.74 24.41
C ILE A 433 -28.89 9.62 23.25
N SER A 434 -29.01 10.94 23.38
CA SER A 434 -28.62 11.88 22.32
C SER A 434 -27.09 12.01 22.23
N LEU A 435 -26.56 12.52 21.11
CA LEU A 435 -25.12 12.79 21.00
C LEU A 435 -24.68 13.87 22.02
N ASP A 436 -25.59 14.78 22.40
CA ASP A 436 -25.38 15.78 23.44
C ASP A 436 -25.29 15.16 24.84
N ASP A 437 -26.03 14.08 25.12
CA ASP A 437 -25.88 13.29 26.36
C ASP A 437 -24.50 12.61 26.45
N LEU A 438 -23.99 12.12 25.31
CA LEU A 438 -22.66 11.50 25.21
C LEU A 438 -21.51 12.52 25.31
N LEU A 439 -21.75 13.77 24.87
CA LEU A 439 -20.77 14.86 24.87
C LEU A 439 -20.92 15.82 26.06
N GLY A 440 -21.92 15.62 26.93
CA GLY A 440 -22.17 16.41 28.14
C GLY A 440 -22.64 17.84 27.87
N ARG A 441 -23.42 18.07 26.80
CA ARG A 441 -23.87 19.40 26.36
C ARG A 441 -25.28 19.70 26.89
N SER A 442 -25.54 20.96 27.19
CA SER A 442 -26.85 21.44 27.66
C SER A 442 -27.89 21.28 26.56
N ASP A 443 -29.05 20.71 26.90
CA ASP A 443 -30.21 20.57 26.01
C ASP A 443 -30.68 21.97 25.54
N PRO A 444 -30.61 22.30 24.24
CA PRO A 444 -31.14 23.57 23.74
C PRO A 444 -32.67 23.55 23.84
N ASP A 445 -33.26 24.61 24.42
CA ASP A 445 -34.71 24.80 24.58
C ASP A 445 -35.53 24.21 23.40
N GLU A 446 -36.35 23.19 23.68
CA GLU A 446 -36.94 22.20 22.73
C GLU A 446 -37.73 22.77 21.52
N ASP A 447 -38.02 24.07 21.47
CA ASP A 447 -38.88 24.68 20.44
C ASP A 447 -38.36 26.01 19.88
N LYS A 448 -37.13 26.44 20.19
CA LYS A 448 -36.59 27.70 19.65
C LYS A 448 -35.80 27.47 18.36
N PRO A 449 -36.05 28.24 17.29
CA PRO A 449 -35.24 28.19 16.07
C PRO A 449 -33.79 28.57 16.39
N VAL A 450 -32.84 27.72 15.97
CA VAL A 450 -31.41 27.95 16.22
C VAL A 450 -30.75 28.45 14.93
N PRO A 451 -30.09 29.62 14.92
CA PRO A 451 -29.36 30.10 13.76
C PRO A 451 -28.07 29.26 13.60
N VAL A 452 -28.00 28.48 12.51
CA VAL A 452 -26.89 27.52 12.29
C VAL A 452 -26.02 27.86 11.07
N ALA A 453 -26.50 28.71 10.16
CA ALA A 453 -25.75 29.16 9.01
C ALA A 453 -26.04 30.63 8.67
N LEU A 454 -25.03 31.32 8.14
CA LEU A 454 -25.13 32.70 7.63
C LEU A 454 -25.29 32.68 6.12
N LYS A 455 -26.23 33.46 5.59
CA LYS A 455 -26.39 33.68 4.16
C LYS A 455 -25.19 34.46 3.62
N LEU A 456 -24.62 34.03 2.49
CA LEU A 456 -23.59 34.78 1.80
C LEU A 456 -24.22 35.98 1.08
N THR A 457 -23.52 37.11 1.10
CA THR A 457 -23.93 38.29 0.32
C THR A 457 -23.49 38.12 -1.13
N ASP A 458 -24.19 38.75 -2.08
CA ASP A 458 -23.86 38.72 -3.51
C ASP A 458 -22.39 39.08 -3.78
N GLU A 459 -21.83 40.03 -3.01
CA GLU A 459 -20.42 40.43 -3.09
C GLU A 459 -19.46 39.29 -2.68
N ILE A 460 -19.80 38.53 -1.64
CA ILE A 460 -18.99 37.39 -1.18
C ILE A 460 -19.10 36.23 -2.19
N GLU A 461 -20.30 35.97 -2.70
CA GLU A 461 -20.51 34.95 -3.73
C GLU A 461 -19.71 35.26 -5.01
N GLU A 462 -19.69 36.52 -5.45
CA GLU A 462 -18.88 36.98 -6.57
C GLU A 462 -17.38 36.79 -6.30
N LYS A 463 -16.89 37.19 -5.12
CA LYS A 463 -15.47 37.01 -4.73
C LYS A 463 -15.07 35.54 -4.66
N LEU A 464 -15.97 34.66 -4.24
CA LEU A 464 -15.75 33.21 -4.22
C LEU A 464 -15.93 32.56 -5.60
N GLY A 465 -16.49 33.30 -6.58
CA GLY A 465 -16.81 32.80 -7.89
C GLY A 465 -17.87 31.70 -7.87
N LEU A 466 -18.85 31.80 -6.98
CA LEU A 466 -20.00 30.90 -6.90
C LEU A 466 -21.07 31.28 -7.93
N ASP A 467 -21.98 30.34 -8.22
CA ASP A 467 -23.05 30.54 -9.20
C ASP A 467 -24.17 31.42 -8.65
N GLN A 468 -24.29 32.65 -9.17
CA GLN A 468 -25.26 33.64 -8.69
C GLN A 468 -26.73 33.29 -8.97
N GLU A 469 -27.02 32.20 -9.69
CA GLU A 469 -28.39 31.68 -9.81
C GLU A 469 -28.91 31.06 -8.51
N TYR A 470 -28.02 30.74 -7.56
CA TYR A 470 -28.37 30.05 -6.33
C TYR A 470 -27.95 30.82 -5.08
N THR A 471 -28.70 30.64 -4.00
CA THR A 471 -28.33 31.16 -2.68
C THR A 471 -27.36 30.23 -1.97
N TYR A 472 -26.30 30.77 -1.39
CA TYR A 472 -25.36 30.02 -0.55
C TYR A 472 -25.38 30.46 0.91
N TYR A 473 -25.13 29.50 1.80
CA TYR A 473 -25.00 29.71 3.24
C TYR A 473 -23.68 29.14 3.73
N ILE A 474 -23.09 29.73 4.76
CA ILE A 474 -21.89 29.25 5.44
C ILE A 474 -22.23 28.83 6.87
N ALA A 475 -21.86 27.62 7.24
CA ALA A 475 -22.00 27.08 8.59
C ALA A 475 -20.64 26.74 9.18
N PHE A 476 -20.48 26.90 10.50
CA PHE A 476 -19.22 26.70 11.21
C PHE A 476 -19.28 25.49 12.13
N ALA A 477 -18.31 24.60 12.03
CA ALA A 477 -18.32 23.33 12.74
C ALA A 477 -18.11 23.52 14.25
N ASN A 478 -18.74 22.67 15.05
CA ASN A 478 -18.50 22.58 16.49
C ASN A 478 -17.06 22.11 16.75
N SER A 479 -16.16 23.04 17.06
CA SER A 479 -14.75 22.74 17.35
C SER A 479 -14.58 22.22 18.78
N MET A 480 -13.79 21.16 18.97
CA MET A 480 -13.36 20.71 20.30
C MET A 480 -12.24 21.59 20.91
N SER A 481 -11.70 22.57 20.16
CA SER A 481 -10.61 23.45 20.59
C SER A 481 -11.05 24.91 20.71
N PRO A 482 -10.88 25.56 21.89
CA PRO A 482 -11.19 26.98 22.11
C PRO A 482 -10.38 27.97 21.26
N SER A 483 -9.28 27.52 20.65
CA SER A 483 -8.49 28.34 19.74
C SER A 483 -9.16 28.54 18.38
N SER A 484 -10.06 27.63 18.00
CA SER A 484 -10.68 27.64 16.67
C SER A 484 -11.77 28.71 16.55
N ASP A 485 -12.54 28.96 17.61
CA ASP A 485 -13.61 29.97 17.58
C ASP A 485 -13.05 31.38 17.30
N LYS A 486 -11.87 31.70 17.84
CA LYS A 486 -11.18 32.96 17.52
C LYS A 486 -10.80 33.09 16.04
N ILE A 487 -10.38 31.98 15.42
CA ILE A 487 -10.01 31.95 14.00
C ILE A 487 -11.27 32.06 13.15
N ILE A 488 -12.34 31.37 13.54
CA ILE A 488 -13.64 31.44 12.89
C ILE A 488 -14.20 32.87 12.95
N ILE A 489 -14.18 33.53 14.10
CA ILE A 489 -14.60 34.94 14.27
C ILE A 489 -13.78 35.88 13.36
N GLN A 490 -12.46 35.67 13.28
CA GLN A 490 -11.61 36.44 12.35
C GLN A 490 -11.99 36.19 10.89
N PHE A 491 -12.34 34.96 10.54
CA PHE A 491 -12.76 34.59 9.19
C PHE A 491 -14.13 35.17 8.83
N ILE A 492 -15.09 35.16 9.76
CA ILE A 492 -16.39 35.83 9.59
C ILE A 492 -16.16 37.33 9.39
N THR A 493 -15.33 37.96 10.22
CA THR A 493 -14.98 39.38 10.08
C THR A 493 -14.33 39.68 8.73
N TYR A 494 -13.49 38.77 8.22
CA TYR A 494 -12.84 38.91 6.90
C TYR A 494 -13.85 38.87 5.75
N LEU A 495 -14.82 37.94 5.80
CA LEU A 495 -15.82 37.77 4.76
C LEU A 495 -16.88 38.87 4.79
N PHE A 496 -17.45 39.14 5.96
CA PHE A 496 -18.62 40.01 6.12
C PHE A 496 -18.27 41.45 6.54
N GLY A 497 -17.02 41.72 6.95
CA GLY A 497 -16.59 43.02 7.50
C GLY A 497 -17.14 43.32 8.90
N LYS A 498 -17.93 42.39 9.47
CA LYS A 498 -18.59 42.46 10.77
C LYS A 498 -18.68 41.04 11.34
N CYS A 499 -18.78 40.91 12.64
CA CYS A 499 -18.94 39.64 13.34
C CYS A 499 -19.82 39.84 14.56
#